data_AF-A0A1E5LCE0-F1
#
_entry.id   AF-A0A1E5LCE0-F1
#
_cell.length_a   1.000
_cell.length_b   1.000
_cell.length_c   1.000
_cell.angle_alpha   90.00
_cell.angle_beta   90.00
_cell.angle_gamma   90.00
#
_symmetry.space_group_name_H-M   'P 1'
#
loop_
_entity.id
_entity.type
_entity.pdbx_description
1 polymer ?
#
loop_
_entity_poly.entity_id
_entity_poly.type
_entity_poly.pdbx_seq_one_letter_code
_entity_poly.pdbx_strand_id
1 'polypeptide(L)'
;MPTATAKLMNKIIERYDKDYDFIYLFSNDTVLDLYPKFGFEKVKESWFSLKTSDLKKQTDKKSALRKLEINKEDSKPHIFDIISKKRVEIDTIFNHIISANIEVINFYFTPDYNNKNIHTEFVTASNDILFVLPLLKEKARHFLFPLTSHS
;
A
#
# COMPACT_ATOMS: atom_id res chain seq x y z
N MET A 1 -33.96 20.90 1.62
CA MET A 1 -33.11 21.06 2.82
C MET A 1 -32.05 19.96 2.80
N PRO A 2 -30.75 20.25 2.98
CA PRO A 2 -29.73 19.20 3.08
C PRO A 2 -29.98 18.33 4.33
N THR A 3 -29.85 17.00 4.20
CA THR A 3 -29.95 16.07 5.32
C THR A 3 -28.84 16.31 6.35
N ALA A 4 -29.03 15.88 7.61
CA ALA A 4 -27.99 16.01 8.64
C ALA A 4 -26.66 15.37 8.22
N THR A 5 -26.73 14.21 7.55
CA THR A 5 -25.58 13.50 6.96
C THR A 5 -24.84 14.36 5.92
N ALA A 6 -25.58 15.01 5.03
CA ALA A 6 -24.95 15.86 4.00
C ALA A 6 -24.26 17.09 4.61
N LYS A 7 -24.84 17.69 5.65
CA LYS A 7 -24.20 18.80 6.37
C LYS A 7 -22.91 18.37 7.06
N LEU A 8 -22.90 17.18 7.66
CA LEU A 8 -21.70 16.64 8.30
C LEU A 8 -20.59 16.35 7.29
N MET A 9 -20.90 15.66 6.19
CA MET A 9 -19.92 15.33 5.16
C MET A 9 -19.28 16.57 4.55
N ASN A 10 -20.08 17.58 4.18
CA ASN A 10 -19.56 18.83 3.64
C ASN A 10 -18.63 19.53 4.64
N LYS A 11 -18.98 19.54 5.94
CA LYS A 11 -18.16 20.15 6.98
C LYS A 11 -16.83 19.42 7.18
N ILE A 12 -16.81 18.09 7.07
CA ILE A 12 -15.58 17.30 7.13
C ILE A 12 -14.69 17.65 5.94
N ILE A 13 -15.25 17.68 4.73
CA ILE A 13 -14.49 17.98 3.51
C ILE A 13 -13.92 19.40 3.57
N GLU A 14 -14.75 20.42 3.86
CA GLU A 14 -14.31 21.82 3.97
C GLU A 14 -13.22 22.03 5.03
N ARG A 15 -13.20 21.19 6.07
CA ARG A 15 -12.18 21.27 7.12
C ARG A 15 -10.83 20.70 6.68
N TYR A 16 -10.82 19.70 5.80
CA TYR A 16 -9.62 18.93 5.49
C TYR A 16 -9.14 19.07 4.03
N ASP A 17 -9.91 19.72 3.16
CA ASP A 17 -9.61 19.87 1.73
C ASP A 17 -8.26 20.55 1.43
N LYS A 18 -7.77 21.38 2.34
CA LYS A 18 -6.51 22.14 2.18
C LYS A 18 -5.29 21.48 2.82
N ASP A 19 -5.51 20.63 3.81
CA ASP A 19 -4.43 20.09 4.66
C ASP A 19 -4.06 18.65 4.28
N TYR A 20 -4.84 18.00 3.41
CA TYR A 20 -4.70 16.58 3.05
C TYR A 20 -4.78 16.36 1.55
N ASP A 21 -4.07 15.35 1.07
CA ASP A 21 -4.03 15.01 -0.36
C ASP A 21 -5.25 14.21 -0.83
N PHE A 22 -5.91 13.51 0.09
CA PHE A 22 -7.11 12.72 -0.13
C PHE A 22 -7.80 12.40 1.20
N ILE A 23 -9.08 12.02 1.13
CA ILE A 23 -9.86 11.48 2.24
C ILE A 23 -10.33 10.08 1.85
N TYR A 24 -10.26 9.11 2.76
CA TYR A 24 -10.72 7.74 2.49
C TYR A 24 -11.64 7.21 3.59
N LEU A 25 -12.46 6.23 3.23
CA LEU A 25 -13.32 5.49 4.15
C LEU A 25 -13.69 4.12 3.57
N PHE A 26 -13.91 3.16 4.47
CA PHE A 26 -14.52 1.88 4.13
C PHE A 26 -16.04 1.98 4.35
N SER A 27 -16.81 1.62 3.33
CA SER A 27 -18.27 1.60 3.39
C SER A 27 -18.77 0.18 3.57
N ASN A 28 -19.80 0.03 4.40
CA ASN A 28 -20.64 -1.16 4.35
C ASN A 28 -21.54 -1.15 3.10
N ASP A 29 -22.11 -2.29 2.77
CA ASP A 29 -22.89 -2.52 1.53
C ASP A 29 -24.21 -1.73 1.47
N THR A 30 -24.65 -1.12 2.58
CA THR A 30 -25.97 -0.47 2.67
C THR A 30 -25.98 0.98 2.21
N VAL A 31 -24.82 1.65 2.11
CA VAL A 31 -24.74 3.10 1.84
C VAL A 31 -23.81 3.47 0.67
N LEU A 32 -23.64 2.57 -0.30
CA LEU A 32 -22.70 2.72 -1.42
C LEU A 32 -23.00 3.91 -2.34
N ASP A 33 -24.26 4.34 -2.42
CA ASP A 33 -24.68 5.46 -3.28
C ASP A 33 -24.58 6.83 -2.59
N LEU A 34 -24.18 6.86 -1.32
CA LEU A 34 -24.05 8.10 -0.55
C LEU A 34 -22.77 8.85 -0.93
N TYR A 35 -21.62 8.20 -0.86
CA TYR A 35 -20.31 8.83 -1.00
C TYR A 35 -20.02 9.42 -2.39
N PRO A 36 -20.46 8.79 -3.51
CA PRO A 36 -20.33 9.40 -4.84
C PRO A 36 -20.94 10.80 -4.95
N LYS A 37 -21.96 11.12 -4.15
CA LYS A 37 -22.59 12.46 -4.14
C LYS A 37 -21.69 13.56 -3.58
N PHE A 38 -20.61 13.19 -2.89
CA PHE A 38 -19.61 14.10 -2.33
C PHE A 38 -18.27 14.05 -3.08
N GLY A 39 -18.22 13.39 -4.25
CA GLY A 39 -17.01 13.28 -5.07
C GLY A 39 -16.10 12.10 -4.73
N PHE A 40 -16.49 11.23 -3.80
CA PHE A 40 -15.73 10.01 -3.52
C PHE A 40 -15.88 9.01 -4.66
N GLU A 41 -14.79 8.33 -4.97
CA GLU A 41 -14.73 7.29 -5.99
C GLU A 41 -14.48 5.93 -5.35
N LYS A 42 -15.08 4.87 -5.91
CA LYS A 42 -14.74 3.49 -5.52
C LYS A 42 -13.33 3.18 -6.01
N VAL A 43 -12.48 2.68 -5.12
CA VAL A 43 -11.11 2.30 -5.46
C VAL A 43 -10.81 0.90 -4.97
N LYS A 44 -9.95 0.19 -5.71
CA LYS A 44 -9.40 -1.09 -5.29
C LYS A 44 -7.97 -0.89 -4.83
N GLU A 45 -7.63 -1.49 -3.71
CA GLU A 45 -6.26 -1.62 -3.28
C GLU A 45 -5.51 -2.63 -4.15
N SER A 46 -4.19 -2.68 -3.99
CA SER A 46 -3.33 -3.60 -4.71
C SER A 46 -2.41 -4.34 -3.76
N TRP A 47 -2.23 -5.63 -4.02
CA TRP A 47 -1.14 -6.41 -3.45
C TRP A 47 0.15 -6.08 -4.17
N PHE A 48 1.24 -6.05 -3.42
CA PHE A 48 2.58 -5.81 -3.92
C PHE A 48 3.45 -7.03 -3.64
N SER A 49 4.15 -7.53 -4.66
CA SER A 49 5.09 -8.63 -4.51
C SER A 49 6.33 -8.44 -5.36
N LEU A 50 7.41 -9.13 -5.00
CA LEU A 50 8.64 -9.15 -5.77
C LEU A 50 9.09 -10.59 -5.97
N LYS A 51 9.25 -11.01 -7.22
CA LYS A 51 9.82 -12.31 -7.55
C LYS A 51 11.34 -12.20 -7.58
N THR A 52 12.01 -13.12 -6.89
CA THR A 52 13.47 -13.10 -6.82
C THR A 52 14.13 -13.39 -8.16
N SER A 53 13.42 -14.08 -9.06
CA SER A 53 13.82 -14.29 -10.46
C SER A 53 14.03 -13.01 -11.25
N ASP A 54 13.33 -11.93 -10.89
CA ASP A 54 13.29 -10.69 -11.66
C ASP A 54 14.38 -9.72 -11.22
N LEU A 55 15.04 -10.02 -10.10
CA LEU A 55 16.22 -9.30 -9.66
C LEU A 55 17.43 -9.72 -10.49
N LYS A 56 18.09 -8.72 -11.08
CA LYS A 56 19.43 -8.93 -11.65
C LYS A 56 20.36 -9.31 -10.51
N LYS A 57 21.09 -10.42 -10.65
CA LYS A 57 22.16 -10.80 -9.72
C LYS A 57 23.14 -9.63 -9.62
N GLN A 58 23.14 -8.93 -8.48
CA GLN A 58 24.19 -7.98 -8.18
C GLN A 58 25.34 -8.72 -7.51
N THR A 59 26.56 -8.45 -7.96
CA THR A 59 27.80 -8.96 -7.39
C THR A 59 27.97 -8.47 -5.95
N ASP A 60 28.47 -9.36 -5.10
CA ASP A 60 28.69 -9.18 -3.66
C ASP A 60 29.50 -7.91 -3.34
N LYS A 61 28.81 -6.77 -3.17
CA LYS A 61 29.41 -5.58 -2.58
C LYS A 61 29.24 -5.72 -1.07
N LYS A 62 30.36 -5.99 -0.39
CA LYS A 62 30.43 -6.16 1.07
C LYS A 62 29.80 -4.94 1.75
N SER A 63 28.60 -5.10 2.26
CA SER A 63 27.87 -4.07 3.00
C SER A 63 28.01 -4.32 4.51
N ALA A 64 27.88 -3.28 5.33
CA ALA A 64 27.89 -3.41 6.78
C ALA A 64 26.55 -3.92 7.35
N LEU A 65 25.57 -4.24 6.50
CA LEU A 65 24.26 -4.75 6.93
C LEU A 65 24.38 -6.21 7.37
N ARG A 66 23.81 -6.54 8.53
CA ARG A 66 23.68 -7.92 9.00
C ARG A 66 22.55 -8.59 8.22
N LYS A 67 22.84 -9.75 7.63
CA LYS A 67 21.84 -10.59 6.97
C LYS A 67 20.72 -10.95 7.95
N LEU A 68 19.46 -10.79 7.53
CA LEU A 68 18.32 -11.22 8.33
C LEU A 68 18.19 -12.74 8.21
N GLU A 69 18.17 -13.44 9.35
CA GLU A 69 17.86 -14.87 9.40
C GLU A 69 16.33 -15.01 9.30
N ILE A 70 15.84 -15.21 8.07
CA ILE A 70 14.46 -15.63 7.82
C ILE A 70 14.43 -17.14 7.95
N ASN A 71 13.36 -17.71 8.52
CA ASN A 71 13.21 -19.16 8.62
C ASN A 71 13.47 -19.79 7.25
N LYS A 72 14.47 -20.68 7.16
CA LYS A 72 14.95 -21.25 5.88
C LYS A 72 13.89 -22.10 5.18
N GLU A 73 12.84 -22.50 5.89
CA GLU A 73 11.71 -23.25 5.33
C GLU A 73 10.68 -22.36 4.63
N ASP A 74 10.71 -21.03 4.85
CA ASP A 74 9.77 -20.10 4.22
C ASP A 74 10.32 -19.60 2.88
N SER A 75 9.74 -20.09 1.78
CA SER A 75 10.07 -19.63 0.43
C SER A 75 9.35 -18.34 0.04
N LYS A 76 8.42 -17.85 0.87
CA LYS A 76 7.51 -16.72 0.57
C LYS A 76 7.36 -15.75 1.75
N PRO A 77 8.44 -15.09 2.19
CA PRO A 77 8.40 -14.19 3.33
C PRO A 77 7.39 -13.04 3.15
N HIS A 78 6.79 -12.65 4.28
CA HIS A 78 5.86 -11.54 4.40
C HIS A 78 6.53 -10.36 5.10
N ILE A 79 6.61 -9.19 4.45
CA ILE A 79 7.16 -7.96 5.00
C ILE A 79 6.03 -6.99 5.29
N PHE A 80 5.85 -6.68 6.57
CA PHE A 80 4.81 -5.77 7.04
C PHE A 80 5.26 -4.31 7.08
N ASP A 81 6.52 -4.05 7.44
CA ASP A 81 7.08 -2.71 7.51
C ASP A 81 8.62 -2.73 7.44
N ILE A 82 9.22 -1.61 7.03
CA ILE A 82 10.67 -1.39 7.02
C ILE A 82 10.96 -0.06 7.70
N ILE A 83 11.46 -0.14 8.93
CA ILE A 83 11.73 1.04 9.77
C ILE A 83 13.24 1.30 9.83
N SER A 84 13.66 2.52 9.49
CA SER A 84 15.06 2.92 9.55
C SER A 84 15.22 4.36 10.05
N LYS A 85 16.30 4.62 10.79
CA LYS A 85 16.68 5.97 11.24
C LYS A 85 17.21 6.87 10.12
N LYS A 86 17.55 6.28 8.97
CA LYS A 86 18.10 6.96 7.80
C LYS A 86 17.43 6.42 6.54
N ARG A 87 17.40 7.21 5.48
CA ARG A 87 16.95 6.73 4.17
C ARG A 87 17.78 5.50 3.76
N VAL A 88 17.11 4.45 3.32
CA VAL A 88 17.75 3.19 2.88
C VAL A 88 17.42 2.97 1.41
N GLU A 89 18.43 2.57 0.63
CA GLU A 89 18.22 2.11 -0.74
C GLU A 89 17.69 0.68 -0.71
N ILE A 90 16.49 0.45 -1.21
CA ILE A 90 15.81 -0.85 -1.07
C ILE A 90 16.60 -2.01 -1.68
N ASP A 91 17.33 -1.77 -2.77
CA ASP A 91 18.16 -2.78 -3.43
C ASP A 91 19.25 -3.31 -2.49
N THR A 92 19.74 -2.45 -1.57
CA THR A 92 20.69 -2.88 -0.55
C THR A 92 20.05 -3.82 0.47
N ILE A 93 18.78 -3.62 0.80
CA ILE A 93 18.04 -4.51 1.70
C ILE A 93 17.78 -5.86 1.02
N PHE A 94 17.33 -5.85 -0.24
CA PHE A 94 17.03 -7.08 -0.99
C PHE A 94 18.21 -8.03 -1.08
N ASN A 95 19.43 -7.51 -1.28
CA ASN A 95 20.64 -8.33 -1.30
C ASN A 95 20.91 -9.08 0.03
N HIS A 96 20.34 -8.63 1.15
CA HIS A 96 20.53 -9.24 2.47
C HIS A 96 19.32 -10.07 2.91
N ILE A 97 18.12 -9.73 2.45
CA ILE A 97 16.90 -10.50 2.73
C ILE A 97 16.85 -11.74 1.83
N ILE A 98 17.24 -11.60 0.56
CA ILE A 98 17.05 -12.65 -0.44
C ILE A 98 18.12 -13.72 -0.32
N SER A 99 17.67 -14.96 -0.28
CA SER A 99 18.49 -16.17 -0.36
C SER A 99 17.95 -17.10 -1.44
N ALA A 100 18.75 -18.11 -1.82
CA ALA A 100 18.44 -19.00 -2.94
C ALA A 100 17.10 -19.76 -2.82
N ASN A 101 16.55 -19.88 -1.61
CA ASN A 101 15.28 -20.54 -1.31
C ASN A 101 14.05 -19.60 -1.36
N ILE A 102 14.26 -18.28 -1.46
CA ILE A 102 13.17 -17.31 -1.49
C ILE A 102 12.73 -17.13 -2.94
N GLU A 103 11.46 -17.39 -3.21
CA GLU A 103 10.86 -17.28 -4.55
C GLU A 103 10.15 -15.92 -4.72
N VAL A 104 9.39 -15.52 -3.70
CA VAL A 104 8.53 -14.33 -3.75
C VAL A 104 8.56 -13.63 -2.40
N ILE A 105 8.71 -12.31 -2.41
CA ILE A 105 8.51 -11.47 -1.22
C ILE A 105 7.15 -10.79 -1.34
N ASN A 106 6.32 -10.90 -0.31
CA ASN A 106 5.03 -10.24 -0.24
C ASN A 106 5.12 -8.99 0.66
N PHE A 107 4.64 -7.85 0.17
CA PHE A 107 4.63 -6.59 0.94
C PHE A 107 3.20 -6.24 1.38
N TYR A 108 3.06 -5.86 2.65
CA TYR A 108 1.79 -5.42 3.26
C TYR A 108 1.76 -3.89 3.48
N PHE A 109 2.50 -3.16 2.65
CA PHE A 109 2.51 -1.71 2.59
C PHE A 109 2.64 -1.26 1.13
N THR A 110 2.37 0.01 0.83
CA THR A 110 2.62 0.58 -0.50
C THR A 110 4.11 0.88 -0.64
N PRO A 111 4.88 0.13 -1.45
CA PRO A 111 6.27 0.42 -1.67
C PRO A 111 6.43 1.75 -2.42
N ASP A 112 7.21 2.67 -1.85
CA ASP A 112 7.50 3.99 -2.42
C ASP A 112 8.75 4.00 -3.32
N TYR A 113 9.37 2.84 -3.52
CA TYR A 113 10.60 2.69 -4.29
C TYR A 113 10.33 2.45 -5.77
N ASN A 114 11.08 3.14 -6.63
CA ASN A 114 10.97 3.04 -8.08
C ASN A 114 11.64 1.76 -8.61
N ASN A 115 11.04 0.60 -8.32
CA ASN A 115 11.54 -0.70 -8.76
C ASN A 115 10.55 -1.35 -9.74
N LYS A 116 11.02 -1.53 -10.98
CA LYS A 116 10.24 -2.12 -12.09
C LYS A 116 9.89 -3.59 -11.87
N ASN A 117 10.51 -4.24 -10.90
CA ASN A 117 10.33 -5.65 -10.59
C ASN A 117 9.27 -5.89 -9.48
N ILE A 118 8.63 -4.81 -8.99
CA ILE A 118 7.45 -4.95 -8.13
C ILE A 118 6.27 -5.30 -9.02
N HIS A 119 5.66 -6.44 -8.74
CA HIS A 119 4.39 -6.85 -9.32
C HIS A 119 3.25 -6.30 -8.47
N THR A 120 2.24 -5.77 -9.15
CA THR A 120 1.03 -5.22 -8.54
C THR A 120 -0.21 -5.93 -9.05
N GLU A 121 -1.06 -6.40 -8.15
CA GLU A 121 -2.33 -7.04 -8.48
C GLU A 121 -3.46 -6.42 -7.67
N PHE A 122 -4.60 -6.10 -8.29
CA PHE A 122 -5.74 -5.57 -7.55
C PHE A 122 -6.28 -6.61 -6.58
N VAL A 123 -6.61 -6.17 -5.36
CA VAL A 123 -7.31 -7.01 -4.37
C VAL A 123 -8.70 -7.34 -4.92
N THR A 124 -9.00 -8.64 -5.08
CA THR A 124 -10.28 -9.12 -5.59
C THR A 124 -11.22 -9.66 -4.51
N ALA A 125 -10.68 -9.99 -3.33
CA ALA A 125 -11.40 -10.60 -2.22
C ALA A 125 -11.45 -9.67 -1.00
N SER A 126 -12.08 -8.49 -1.16
CA SER A 126 -12.42 -7.62 -0.04
C SER A 126 -13.94 -7.53 0.08
N ASN A 127 -14.46 -7.78 1.28
CA ASN A 127 -15.87 -7.50 1.59
C ASN A 127 -16.13 -6.01 1.78
N ASP A 128 -15.09 -5.22 2.06
CA ASP A 128 -15.22 -3.78 2.27
C ASP A 128 -14.99 -3.02 0.98
N ILE A 129 -15.84 -2.03 0.74
CA ILE A 129 -15.73 -1.12 -0.40
C ILE A 129 -15.02 0.15 0.07
N LEU A 130 -13.81 0.34 -0.45
CA LEU A 130 -13.03 1.54 -0.21
C LEU A 130 -13.49 2.68 -1.13
N PHE A 131 -13.74 3.83 -0.51
CA PHE A 131 -14.01 5.09 -1.18
C PHE A 131 -12.88 6.08 -0.91
N VAL A 132 -12.45 6.79 -1.96
CA VAL A 132 -11.43 7.84 -1.87
C VAL A 132 -11.95 9.12 -2.52
N LEU A 133 -11.89 10.24 -1.80
CA LEU A 133 -12.05 11.58 -2.33
C LEU A 133 -10.66 12.14 -2.64
N PRO A 134 -10.24 12.19 -3.91
CA PRO A 134 -8.97 12.80 -4.29
C PRO A 134 -9.06 14.32 -4.12
N LEU A 135 -8.14 14.90 -3.34
CA LEU A 135 -8.02 16.35 -3.19
C LEU A 135 -6.88 16.91 -4.07
N LEU A 136 -5.93 16.04 -4.47
CA LEU A 136 -4.95 16.31 -5.52
C LEU A 136 -5.41 15.85 -6.91
N LYS A 137 -4.87 16.51 -7.95
CA LYS A 137 -5.12 16.18 -9.36
C LYS A 137 -4.49 14.85 -9.79
N GLU A 138 -3.41 14.43 -9.15
CA GLU A 138 -2.72 13.18 -9.49
C GLU A 138 -3.27 12.02 -8.67
N LYS A 139 -3.79 11.01 -9.38
CA LYS A 139 -4.35 9.82 -8.77
C LYS A 139 -3.28 8.72 -8.68
N ALA A 140 -2.96 8.29 -7.46
CA ALA A 140 -2.17 7.07 -7.27
C ALA A 140 -2.94 5.87 -7.86
N ARG A 141 -2.28 5.08 -8.70
CA ARG A 141 -2.92 3.95 -9.42
C ARG A 141 -2.97 2.66 -8.60
N HIS A 142 -2.00 2.47 -7.71
CA HIS A 142 -1.86 1.29 -6.87
C HIS A 142 -1.41 1.74 -5.48
N PHE A 143 -2.12 1.29 -4.46
CA PHE A 143 -1.79 1.51 -3.06
C PHE A 143 -2.42 0.39 -2.21
N LEU A 144 -1.96 0.29 -0.98
CA LEU A 144 -2.44 -0.61 0.06
C LEU A 144 -2.41 0.19 1.37
N PHE A 145 -3.56 0.28 2.04
CA PHE A 145 -3.61 0.83 3.39
C PHE A 145 -3.08 -0.19 4.40
N PRO A 146 -2.52 0.27 5.54
CA PRO A 146 -2.12 -0.64 6.60
C PRO A 146 -3.25 -1.56 7.02
N LEU A 147 -2.94 -2.81 7.38
CA LEU A 147 -3.94 -3.79 7.80
C LEU A 147 -4.84 -3.27 8.94
N THR A 148 -4.30 -2.41 9.80
CA THR A 148 -5.03 -1.77 10.92
C THR A 148 -6.07 -0.73 10.48
N SER A 149 -6.10 -0.32 9.21
CA SER A 149 -7.10 0.59 8.66
C SER A 149 -8.39 -0.11 8.26
N HIS A 150 -8.34 -1.44 8.12
CA HIS A 150 -9.50 -2.29 7.86
C HIS A 150 -10.22 -2.57 9.18
N SER A 151 -11.55 -2.64 9.13
CA SER A 151 -12.43 -2.78 10.29
C SER A 151 -13.19 -4.10 10.30
#